data_AF-A0A9X3VAL6-F1
#
_entry.id   AF-A0A9X3VAL6-F1
#
_cell.length_a   1.000
_cell.length_b   1.000
_cell.length_c   1.000
_cell.angle_alpha   90.00
_cell.angle_beta   90.00
_cell.angle_gamma   90.00
#
_symmetry.space_group_name_H-M   'P 1'
#
loop_
_entity.id
_entity.type
_entity.pdbx_description
1 polymer ?
#
loop_
_entity_poly.entity_id
_entity_poly.type
_entity_poly.pdbx_seq_one_letter_code
_entity_poly.pdbx_strand_id
1 'polypeptide(L)'
;MPSRAASGSAWPSPARWRPGRVLLLDEPLTALDAKLKESLRDELAGLLRRLHITAIHVTHDQQEALAIADRLAVMQAGRIVQVGDGETLYRAPVHPFVATFLGRVNHVSPGMDLRAARQQAYLTALPPEASQPHRAHLRELLAPLGALPLYLLPGNHDDRGQLRACFPEHAYLGQGGFVQYSVAVGALQLIALDTVVPGASEGGLCAQRLGWLERELHAQRERPVVIAMHHPPFRTLIGHMDAIGLLEGAEALEAIVARHPNVERVVCGHLHRAIQVRFGGTLAATVPSPAHQVCLDLAPDAESAWTLEPPGFALHALPQGGRLVSHLAASGRYEGPYPFHDGGRLID
;
A
#
# COMPACT_ATOMS: atom_id res chain seq x y z
N MET A 1 -76.06 -11.59 -37.02
CA MET A 1 -76.53 -10.31 -37.62
C MET A 1 -76.39 -9.23 -36.56
N PRO A 2 -76.04 -7.96 -36.90
CA PRO A 2 -74.65 -7.47 -36.99
C PRO A 2 -74.19 -6.68 -35.72
N SER A 3 -72.88 -6.56 -35.40
CA SER A 3 -71.94 -5.46 -35.73
C SER A 3 -72.30 -4.07 -35.13
N ARG A 4 -71.37 -3.20 -34.69
CA ARG A 4 -69.90 -3.12 -34.85
C ARG A 4 -69.30 -2.00 -33.95
N ALA A 5 -68.01 -2.10 -33.55
CA ALA A 5 -66.99 -1.01 -33.39
C ALA A 5 -67.29 0.24 -32.52
N ALA A 6 -66.36 0.96 -31.88
CA ALA A 6 -64.96 0.77 -31.42
C ALA A 6 -64.64 1.98 -30.47
N SER A 7 -63.44 2.37 -30.00
CA SER A 7 -62.04 1.90 -30.10
C SER A 7 -61.19 2.63 -29.03
N GLY A 8 -60.21 1.94 -28.42
CA GLY A 8 -58.96 2.55 -27.94
C GLY A 8 -58.73 2.52 -26.42
N SER A 9 -57.50 2.30 -25.92
CA SER A 9 -56.29 1.75 -26.56
C SER A 9 -55.36 1.20 -25.48
N ALA A 10 -55.26 -0.12 -25.35
CA ALA A 10 -54.34 -0.77 -24.41
C ALA A 10 -52.99 -1.07 -25.09
N TRP A 11 -51.89 -0.73 -24.43
CA TRP A 11 -50.55 -1.19 -24.84
C TRP A 11 -50.40 -2.68 -24.48
N PRO A 12 -50.07 -3.56 -25.44
CA PRO A 12 -49.86 -4.97 -25.15
C PRO A 12 -48.49 -5.21 -24.49
N SER A 13 -48.47 -6.12 -23.50
CA SER A 13 -47.25 -6.55 -22.80
C SER A 13 -46.19 -7.11 -23.77
N PRO A 14 -44.89 -6.78 -23.61
CA PRO A 14 -43.84 -7.27 -24.49
C PRO A 14 -43.59 -8.77 -24.25
N ALA A 15 -44.08 -9.61 -25.15
CA ALA A 15 -43.75 -11.03 -25.19
C ALA A 15 -42.85 -11.35 -26.39
N ARG A 16 -41.79 -12.12 -26.10
CA ARG A 16 -40.93 -12.88 -27.04
C ARG A 16 -39.93 -12.09 -27.91
N TRP A 17 -38.65 -12.26 -27.57
CA TRP A 17 -37.57 -12.42 -28.55
C TRP A 17 -36.78 -13.72 -28.27
N ARG A 18 -36.54 -14.51 -29.31
CA ARG A 18 -35.56 -15.60 -29.49
C ARG A 18 -35.26 -15.61 -31.01
N PRO A 19 -34.05 -15.90 -31.53
CA PRO A 19 -33.01 -16.74 -30.95
C PRO A 19 -31.71 -16.00 -30.54
N GLY A 20 -30.86 -16.66 -29.77
CA GLY A 20 -29.65 -16.08 -29.19
C GLY A 20 -28.50 -15.95 -30.19
N ARG A 21 -28.03 -14.71 -30.37
CA ARG A 21 -26.70 -14.44 -30.92
C ARG A 21 -25.74 -14.27 -29.74
N VAL A 22 -24.91 -15.28 -29.50
CA VAL A 22 -23.80 -15.15 -28.55
C VAL A 22 -22.61 -14.56 -29.32
N LEU A 23 -22.08 -13.43 -28.86
CA LEU A 23 -20.90 -12.82 -29.43
C LEU A 23 -19.66 -13.36 -28.72
N LEU A 24 -18.88 -14.22 -29.39
CA LEU A 24 -17.56 -14.62 -28.88
C LEU A 24 -16.54 -13.53 -29.25
N LEU A 25 -15.85 -13.03 -28.23
CA LEU A 25 -14.73 -12.11 -28.35
C LEU A 25 -13.51 -12.85 -27.82
N ASP A 26 -12.66 -13.33 -28.71
CA ASP A 26 -11.45 -14.09 -28.37
C ASP A 26 -10.24 -13.14 -28.40
N GLU A 27 -9.70 -12.83 -27.22
CA GLU A 27 -8.58 -11.90 -27.01
C GLU A 27 -8.67 -10.57 -27.79
N PRO A 28 -9.85 -9.89 -27.80
CA PRO A 28 -10.13 -8.78 -28.73
C PRO A 28 -9.26 -7.53 -28.51
N LEU A 29 -8.63 -7.39 -27.34
CA LEU A 29 -7.82 -6.24 -26.95
C LEU A 29 -6.32 -6.58 -26.83
N THR A 30 -5.89 -7.84 -27.01
CA THR A 30 -4.51 -8.29 -26.77
C THR A 30 -3.47 -7.57 -27.65
N ALA A 31 -3.84 -7.19 -28.87
CA ALA A 31 -2.94 -6.52 -29.82
C ALA A 31 -2.86 -4.99 -29.67
N LEU A 32 -3.50 -4.40 -28.66
CA LEU A 32 -3.58 -2.95 -28.46
C LEU A 32 -2.58 -2.46 -27.40
N ASP A 33 -2.15 -1.20 -27.53
CA ASP A 33 -1.43 -0.50 -26.47
C ASP A 33 -2.33 -0.30 -25.22
N ALA A 34 -1.70 -0.07 -24.07
CA ALA A 34 -2.40 -0.02 -22.79
C ALA A 34 -3.49 1.05 -22.73
N LYS A 35 -3.27 2.22 -23.34
CA LYS A 35 -4.19 3.36 -23.28
C LYS A 35 -5.42 3.14 -24.14
N LEU A 36 -5.21 2.68 -25.37
CA LEU A 36 -6.28 2.35 -26.30
C LEU A 36 -7.09 1.14 -25.78
N LYS A 37 -6.41 0.17 -25.16
CA LYS A 37 -7.05 -0.95 -24.45
C LYS A 37 -7.98 -0.47 -23.34
N GLU A 38 -7.58 0.46 -22.48
CA GLU A 38 -8.47 0.98 -21.42
C GLU A 38 -9.68 1.74 -21.97
N SER A 39 -9.50 2.64 -22.94
CA SER A 39 -10.64 3.37 -23.54
C SER A 39 -11.63 2.42 -24.22
N LEU A 40 -11.12 1.47 -25.02
CA LEU A 40 -11.96 0.51 -25.73
C LEU A 40 -12.59 -0.54 -24.80
N ARG A 41 -11.99 -0.87 -23.66
CA ARG A 41 -12.59 -1.72 -22.61
C ARG A 41 -13.90 -1.12 -22.10
N ASP A 42 -13.89 0.16 -21.77
CA ASP A 42 -15.05 0.86 -21.21
C ASP A 42 -16.13 1.12 -22.28
N GLU A 43 -15.72 1.47 -23.51
CA GLU A 43 -16.61 1.57 -24.65
C GLU A 43 -17.29 0.25 -25.02
N LEU A 44 -16.52 -0.85 -25.03
CA LEU A 44 -17.00 -2.21 -25.30
C LEU A 44 -17.98 -2.67 -24.22
N ALA A 45 -17.64 -2.51 -22.94
CA ALA A 45 -18.54 -2.82 -21.83
C ALA A 45 -19.85 -2.01 -21.92
N GLY A 46 -19.75 -0.70 -22.19
CA GLY A 46 -20.90 0.17 -22.40
C GLY A 46 -21.75 -0.25 -23.60
N LEU A 47 -21.13 -0.64 -24.71
CA LEU A 47 -21.82 -1.07 -25.93
C LEU A 47 -22.54 -2.41 -25.75
N LEU A 48 -21.89 -3.41 -25.14
CA LEU A 48 -22.50 -4.71 -24.83
C LEU A 48 -23.72 -4.57 -23.92
N ARG A 49 -23.61 -3.75 -22.86
CA ARG A 49 -24.71 -3.43 -21.94
C ARG A 49 -25.85 -2.70 -22.65
N ARG A 50 -25.58 -1.62 -23.40
CA ARG A 50 -26.61 -0.86 -24.15
C ARG A 50 -27.36 -1.73 -25.16
N LEU A 51 -26.66 -2.59 -25.88
CA LEU A 51 -27.25 -3.45 -26.92
C LEU A 51 -27.89 -4.74 -26.38
N HIS A 52 -27.77 -5.01 -25.06
CA HIS A 52 -28.29 -6.21 -24.41
C HIS A 52 -27.83 -7.53 -25.08
N ILE A 53 -26.57 -7.56 -25.54
CA ILE A 53 -25.99 -8.72 -26.24
C ILE A 53 -25.32 -9.63 -25.21
N THR A 54 -25.66 -10.92 -25.24
CA THR A 54 -24.88 -11.94 -24.51
C THR A 54 -23.54 -12.15 -25.21
N ALA A 55 -22.45 -11.76 -24.56
CA ALA A 55 -21.10 -11.99 -25.07
C ALA A 55 -20.33 -12.99 -24.18
N ILE A 56 -19.42 -13.74 -24.80
CA ILE A 56 -18.36 -14.49 -24.12
C ILE A 56 -17.07 -13.76 -24.46
N HIS A 57 -16.43 -13.17 -23.46
CA HIS A 57 -15.15 -12.50 -23.60
C HIS A 57 -14.05 -13.41 -23.05
N VAL A 58 -13.13 -13.84 -23.90
CA VAL A 58 -11.94 -14.64 -23.53
C VAL A 58 -10.75 -13.71 -23.50
N THR A 59 -10.05 -13.69 -22.37
CA THR A 59 -8.84 -12.89 -22.17
C THR A 59 -7.95 -13.56 -21.12
N HIS A 60 -6.65 -13.32 -21.19
CA HIS A 60 -5.69 -13.63 -20.14
C HIS A 60 -5.45 -12.45 -19.18
N ASP A 61 -6.04 -11.27 -19.46
CA ASP A 61 -5.94 -10.06 -18.64
C ASP A 61 -7.06 -10.01 -17.59
N GLN A 62 -6.66 -9.93 -16.32
CA GLN A 62 -7.58 -9.95 -15.19
C GLN A 62 -8.39 -8.65 -15.05
N GLN A 63 -7.82 -7.51 -15.46
CA GLN A 63 -8.48 -6.21 -15.35
C GLN A 63 -9.54 -6.04 -16.45
N GLU A 64 -9.25 -6.52 -17.67
CA GLU A 64 -10.27 -6.62 -18.74
C GLU A 64 -11.46 -7.46 -18.29
N ALA A 65 -11.18 -8.65 -17.74
CA ALA A 65 -12.19 -9.58 -17.28
C ALA A 65 -13.07 -8.97 -16.18
N LEU A 66 -12.46 -8.38 -15.14
CA LEU A 66 -13.18 -7.77 -14.01
C LEU A 66 -13.99 -6.51 -14.37
N ALA A 67 -13.56 -5.73 -15.38
CA ALA A 67 -14.26 -4.51 -15.78
C ALA A 67 -15.46 -4.76 -16.71
N ILE A 68 -15.32 -5.71 -17.64
CA ILE A 68 -16.34 -5.98 -18.68
C ILE A 68 -17.42 -6.94 -18.18
N ALA A 69 -17.04 -8.03 -17.50
CA ALA A 69 -17.89 -9.19 -17.35
C ALA A 69 -18.81 -9.17 -16.12
N ASP A 70 -20.11 -9.38 -16.33
CA ASP A 70 -21.07 -9.61 -15.22
C ASP A 70 -20.85 -10.97 -14.53
N ARG A 71 -20.23 -11.93 -15.24
CA ARG A 71 -19.87 -13.26 -14.75
C ARG A 71 -18.56 -13.73 -15.40
N LEU A 72 -17.72 -14.33 -14.59
CA LEU A 72 -16.38 -14.81 -14.93
C LEU A 72 -16.30 -16.32 -14.78
N ALA A 73 -15.57 -16.96 -15.68
CA ALA A 73 -15.25 -18.39 -15.64
C ALA A 73 -13.72 -18.56 -15.64
N VAL A 74 -13.15 -18.96 -14.51
CA VAL A 74 -11.70 -19.17 -14.39
C VAL A 74 -11.35 -20.56 -14.90
N MET A 75 -10.37 -20.64 -15.81
CA MET A 75 -9.96 -21.88 -16.47
C MET A 75 -8.52 -22.27 -16.12
N GLN A 76 -8.27 -23.58 -15.98
CA GLN A 76 -6.95 -24.15 -15.78
C GLN A 76 -6.82 -25.42 -16.65
N ALA A 77 -5.76 -25.53 -17.44
CA ALA A 77 -5.49 -26.70 -18.30
C ALA A 77 -6.72 -27.15 -19.14
N GLY A 78 -7.43 -26.19 -19.74
CA GLY A 78 -8.60 -26.44 -20.58
C GLY A 78 -9.90 -26.80 -19.84
N ARG A 79 -9.93 -26.74 -18.50
CA ARG A 79 -11.13 -26.99 -17.69
C ARG A 79 -11.56 -25.72 -16.95
N ILE A 80 -12.87 -25.47 -16.89
CA ILE A 80 -13.45 -24.45 -16.02
C ILE A 80 -13.32 -24.95 -14.58
N VAL A 81 -12.67 -24.16 -13.73
CA VAL A 81 -12.39 -24.46 -12.32
C VAL A 81 -13.46 -23.85 -11.41
N GLN A 82 -13.87 -22.61 -11.67
CA GLN A 82 -14.93 -21.93 -10.93
C GLN A 82 -15.61 -20.90 -11.83
N VAL A 83 -16.90 -20.66 -11.59
CA VAL A 83 -17.70 -19.60 -12.24
C VAL A 83 -18.40 -18.78 -11.17
N GLY A 84 -18.36 -17.46 -11.29
CA GLY A 84 -18.98 -16.52 -10.34
C GLY A 84 -18.91 -15.08 -10.87
N ASP A 85 -19.46 -14.12 -10.14
CA ASP A 85 -19.08 -12.71 -10.31
C ASP A 85 -17.66 -12.45 -9.74
N GLY A 86 -17.09 -11.29 -10.05
CA GLY A 86 -15.72 -10.94 -9.63
C GLY A 86 -15.53 -10.91 -8.11
N GLU A 87 -16.51 -10.46 -7.34
CA GLU A 87 -16.42 -10.41 -5.88
C GLU A 87 -16.48 -11.82 -5.26
N THR A 88 -17.41 -12.66 -5.71
CA THR A 88 -17.52 -14.06 -5.27
C THR A 88 -16.26 -14.85 -5.58
N LEU A 89 -15.69 -14.72 -6.79
CA LEU A 89 -14.46 -15.42 -7.15
C LEU A 89 -13.25 -14.95 -6.33
N TYR A 90 -13.20 -13.67 -5.96
CA TYR A 90 -12.12 -13.11 -5.15
C TYR A 90 -12.25 -13.43 -3.65
N ARG A 91 -13.45 -13.26 -3.08
CA ARG A 91 -13.70 -13.45 -1.64
C ARG A 91 -13.97 -14.89 -1.24
N ALA A 92 -14.56 -15.69 -2.12
CA ALA A 92 -14.95 -17.08 -1.87
C ALA A 92 -14.47 -18.03 -2.99
N PRO A 93 -13.15 -18.09 -3.27
CA PRO A 93 -12.60 -19.08 -4.20
C PRO A 93 -12.80 -20.50 -3.64
N VAL A 94 -13.49 -21.36 -4.39
CA VAL A 94 -13.72 -22.77 -4.01
C VAL A 94 -12.55 -23.69 -4.38
N HIS A 95 -11.55 -23.15 -5.08
CA HIS A 95 -10.38 -23.90 -5.53
C HIS A 95 -9.09 -23.08 -5.33
N PRO A 96 -7.99 -23.68 -4.81
CA PRO A 96 -6.75 -22.95 -4.53
C PRO A 96 -6.17 -22.19 -5.72
N PHE A 97 -6.23 -22.76 -6.92
CA PHE A 97 -5.80 -22.07 -8.15
C PHE A 97 -6.52 -20.73 -8.35
N VAL A 98 -7.85 -20.69 -8.16
CA VAL A 98 -8.65 -19.46 -8.35
C VAL A 98 -8.24 -18.40 -7.33
N ALA A 99 -8.02 -18.81 -6.08
CA ALA A 99 -7.55 -17.97 -5.01
C ALA A 99 -6.19 -17.32 -5.35
N THR A 100 -5.22 -18.11 -5.83
CA THR A 100 -3.89 -17.62 -6.25
C THR A 100 -3.87 -16.90 -7.60
N PHE A 101 -4.85 -17.17 -8.46
CA PHE A 101 -4.94 -16.58 -9.80
C PHE A 101 -5.50 -15.16 -9.73
N LEU A 102 -6.57 -14.93 -8.95
CA LEU A 102 -7.21 -13.62 -8.81
C LEU A 102 -6.66 -12.76 -7.66
N GLY A 103 -5.82 -13.32 -6.78
CA GLY A 103 -5.33 -12.61 -5.60
C GLY A 103 -4.01 -13.15 -5.03
N ARG A 104 -3.35 -12.31 -4.24
CA ARG A 104 -2.23 -12.73 -3.38
C ARG A 104 -2.81 -13.29 -2.10
N VAL A 105 -2.92 -14.61 -2.02
CA VAL A 105 -3.57 -15.30 -0.88
C VAL A 105 -2.56 -15.94 0.06
N ASN A 106 -2.79 -15.77 1.37
CA ASN A 106 -2.07 -16.50 2.41
C ASN A 106 -2.69 -17.89 2.56
N HIS A 107 -1.88 -18.94 2.38
CA HIS A 107 -2.34 -20.31 2.56
C HIS A 107 -2.36 -20.69 4.04
N VAL A 108 -3.55 -21.02 4.55
CA VAL A 108 -3.79 -21.41 5.95
C VAL A 108 -4.10 -22.90 6.00
N SER A 109 -3.32 -23.67 6.76
CA SER A 109 -3.49 -25.12 6.91
C SER A 109 -4.68 -25.49 7.83
N PRO A 110 -5.35 -26.63 7.61
CA PRO A 110 -6.42 -27.10 8.50
C PRO A 110 -5.92 -27.27 9.94
N GLY A 111 -6.66 -26.71 10.90
CA GLY A 111 -6.30 -26.70 12.32
C GLY A 111 -5.81 -25.34 12.85
N MET A 112 -5.55 -24.36 11.97
CA MET A 112 -5.31 -22.98 12.40
C MET A 112 -6.62 -22.30 12.80
N ASP A 113 -6.68 -21.68 13.98
CA ASP A 113 -7.85 -20.92 14.43
C ASP A 113 -8.06 -19.71 13.51
N LEU A 114 -9.22 -19.64 12.86
CA LEU A 114 -9.56 -18.57 11.92
C LEU A 114 -9.84 -17.22 12.58
N ARG A 115 -10.14 -17.15 13.88
CA ARG A 115 -10.20 -15.87 14.61
C ARG A 115 -8.80 -15.35 14.90
N ALA A 116 -7.93 -16.20 15.42
CA ALA A 116 -6.51 -15.88 15.55
C ALA A 116 -5.91 -15.49 14.19
N ALA A 117 -6.12 -16.27 13.13
CA ALA A 117 -5.59 -16.02 11.79
C ALA A 117 -6.16 -14.75 11.12
N ARG A 118 -7.41 -14.36 11.42
CA ARG A 118 -7.99 -13.11 10.91
C ARG A 118 -7.43 -11.88 11.65
N GLN A 119 -7.10 -12.03 12.93
CA GLN A 119 -6.35 -11.03 13.68
C GLN A 119 -4.87 -11.00 13.23
N GLN A 120 -4.28 -12.15 12.89
CA GLN A 120 -2.94 -12.31 12.28
C GLN A 120 -2.86 -11.78 10.83
N ALA A 121 -3.98 -11.67 10.12
CA ALA A 121 -4.03 -11.09 8.77
C ALA A 121 -4.12 -9.56 8.79
N TYR A 122 -4.63 -8.98 9.88
CA TYR A 122 -4.49 -7.54 10.18
C TYR A 122 -3.17 -7.23 10.91
N LEU A 123 -2.65 -8.19 11.67
CA LEU A 123 -1.35 -8.17 12.31
C LEU A 123 -0.38 -9.08 11.56
N THR A 124 0.11 -8.64 10.40
CA THR A 124 1.28 -9.29 9.75
C THR A 124 2.60 -9.01 10.50
N ALA A 125 2.50 -8.79 11.82
CA ALA A 125 3.49 -9.13 12.83
C ALA A 125 3.22 -10.58 13.25
N LEU A 126 4.16 -11.47 12.97
CA LEU A 126 3.99 -12.93 13.07
C LEU A 126 3.75 -13.42 14.51
N PRO A 127 3.11 -14.59 14.71
CA PRO A 127 3.05 -15.23 16.01
C PRO A 127 4.43 -15.80 16.39
N PRO A 128 4.73 -16.02 17.69
CA PRO A 128 6.13 -16.18 18.14
C PRO A 128 6.86 -17.47 17.70
N GLU A 129 6.17 -18.46 17.11
CA GLU A 129 6.67 -19.84 17.03
C GLU A 129 6.64 -20.46 15.61
N ALA A 130 7.13 -19.71 14.61
CA ALA A 130 7.38 -20.21 13.24
C ALA A 130 8.81 -19.86 12.75
N SER A 131 9.81 -20.31 13.49
CA SER A 131 11.22 -19.91 13.35
C SER A 131 11.96 -20.55 12.17
N GLN A 132 11.81 -20.01 10.94
CA GLN A 132 12.84 -19.98 9.87
C GLN A 132 12.32 -19.36 8.55
N PRO A 133 11.15 -19.75 7.98
CA PRO A 133 10.79 -19.40 6.60
C PRO A 133 10.64 -17.90 6.33
N HIS A 134 9.94 -17.17 7.21
CA HIS A 134 9.68 -15.73 7.01
C HIS A 134 10.94 -14.87 7.03
N ARG A 135 11.99 -15.31 7.76
CA ARG A 135 13.29 -14.61 7.84
C ARG A 135 14.07 -14.66 6.53
N ALA A 136 13.93 -15.76 5.78
CA ALA A 136 14.50 -15.88 4.45
C ALA A 136 13.77 -14.93 3.47
N HIS A 137 12.44 -14.89 3.52
CA HIS A 137 11.63 -14.18 2.53
C HIS A 137 11.87 -12.66 2.47
N LEU A 138 11.91 -11.97 3.62
CA LEU A 138 12.21 -10.52 3.62
C LEU A 138 13.62 -10.24 3.07
N ARG A 139 14.60 -11.06 3.44
CA ARG A 139 15.98 -10.93 2.98
C ARG A 139 16.11 -11.23 1.47
N GLU A 140 15.34 -12.19 0.95
CA GLU A 140 15.22 -12.48 -0.49
C GLU A 140 14.59 -11.34 -1.27
N LEU A 141 13.53 -10.70 -0.74
CA LEU A 141 12.89 -9.53 -1.36
C LEU A 141 13.79 -8.30 -1.39
N LEU A 142 14.69 -8.16 -0.42
CA LEU A 142 15.64 -7.04 -0.35
C LEU A 142 16.96 -7.30 -1.10
N ALA A 143 17.31 -8.56 -1.37
CA ALA A 143 18.54 -8.93 -2.09
C ALA A 143 18.74 -8.22 -3.46
N PRO A 144 17.70 -7.93 -4.27
CA PRO A 144 17.84 -7.17 -5.52
C PRO A 144 18.35 -5.73 -5.36
N LEU A 145 18.33 -5.16 -4.15
CA LEU A 145 18.93 -3.85 -3.87
C LEU A 145 20.47 -3.88 -3.96
N GLY A 146 21.07 -5.07 -3.93
CA GLY A 146 22.49 -5.29 -4.23
C GLY A 146 23.41 -4.55 -3.26
N ALA A 147 24.17 -3.58 -3.79
CA ALA A 147 25.16 -2.81 -3.03
C ALA A 147 24.60 -1.52 -2.39
N LEU A 148 23.29 -1.26 -2.49
CA LEU A 148 22.68 -0.09 -1.85
C LEU A 148 22.71 -0.24 -0.31
N PRO A 149 23.27 0.75 0.44
CA PRO A 149 23.26 0.70 1.89
C PRO A 149 21.84 0.71 2.45
N LEU A 150 21.49 -0.36 3.18
CA LEU A 150 20.17 -0.56 3.78
C LEU A 150 20.21 -0.21 5.28
N TYR A 151 19.32 0.70 5.69
CA TYR A 151 19.17 1.18 7.07
C TYR A 151 17.81 0.77 7.63
N LEU A 152 17.81 -0.15 8.59
CA LEU A 152 16.63 -0.82 9.14
C LEU A 152 16.22 -0.26 10.50
N LEU A 153 14.93 0.04 10.66
CA LEU A 153 14.31 0.51 11.89
C LEU A 153 13.05 -0.35 12.17
N PRO A 154 12.82 -0.82 13.42
CA PRO A 154 11.61 -1.58 13.76
C PRO A 154 10.38 -0.68 13.91
N GLY A 155 9.22 -1.19 13.49
CA GLY A 155 7.91 -0.68 13.86
C GLY A 155 7.23 -1.52 14.95
N ASN A 156 5.99 -1.18 15.31
CA ASN A 156 5.18 -1.94 16.28
C ASN A 156 4.90 -3.40 15.86
N HIS A 157 5.14 -3.72 14.59
CA HIS A 157 4.99 -5.07 14.04
C HIS A 157 6.27 -5.92 14.13
N ASP A 158 7.39 -5.36 14.58
CA ASP A 158 8.70 -6.01 14.61
C ASP A 158 9.15 -6.36 16.03
N ASP A 159 9.82 -7.51 16.19
CA ASP A 159 10.63 -7.79 17.37
C ASP A 159 12.09 -7.38 17.15
N ARG A 160 12.67 -6.69 18.14
CA ARG A 160 14.06 -6.19 18.10
C ARG A 160 15.09 -7.33 18.00
N GLY A 161 14.84 -8.45 18.69
CA GLY A 161 15.73 -9.61 18.68
C GLY A 161 15.68 -10.34 17.34
N GLN A 162 14.48 -10.55 16.81
CA GLN A 162 14.27 -11.13 15.49
C GLN A 162 14.86 -10.27 14.38
N LEU A 163 14.69 -8.94 14.41
CA LEU A 163 15.29 -8.03 13.43
C LEU A 163 16.82 -8.21 13.37
N ARG A 164 17.50 -8.21 14.53
CA ARG A 164 18.95 -8.45 14.62
C ARG A 164 19.35 -9.86 14.16
N ALA A 165 18.55 -10.87 14.47
CA ALA A 165 18.83 -12.25 14.07
C ALA A 165 18.60 -12.52 12.56
N CYS A 166 17.74 -11.72 11.91
CA CYS A 166 17.53 -11.74 10.45
C CYS A 166 18.64 -11.02 9.68
N PHE A 167 19.23 -9.99 10.29
CA PHE A 167 20.17 -9.06 9.67
C PHE A 167 21.48 -8.94 10.49
N PRO A 168 22.20 -10.05 10.78
CA PRO A 168 23.40 -10.03 11.63
C PRO A 168 24.55 -9.19 11.05
N GLU A 169 24.59 -8.99 9.74
CA GLU A 169 25.54 -8.12 9.04
C GLU A 169 25.31 -6.62 9.31
N HIS A 170 24.11 -6.24 9.75
CA HIS A 170 23.73 -4.86 10.05
C HIS A 170 24.15 -4.44 11.47
N ALA A 171 25.47 -4.40 11.71
CA ALA A 171 26.06 -4.14 13.03
C ALA A 171 25.58 -2.85 13.74
N TYR A 172 25.09 -1.85 12.99
CA TYR A 172 24.50 -0.62 13.55
C TYR A 172 23.22 -0.87 14.38
N LEU A 173 22.53 -2.01 14.20
CA LEU A 173 21.36 -2.39 15.00
C LEU A 173 21.69 -2.63 16.49
N GLY A 174 22.99 -2.74 16.81
CA GLY A 174 23.52 -2.88 18.16
C GLY A 174 23.10 -4.17 18.87
N GLN A 175 23.42 -4.26 20.15
CA GLN A 175 23.07 -5.39 21.03
C GLN A 175 22.30 -4.94 22.29
N GLY A 176 21.97 -3.65 22.41
CA GLY A 176 21.29 -3.06 23.57
C GLY A 176 19.76 -3.20 23.55
N GLY A 177 19.08 -2.65 24.56
CA GLY A 177 17.62 -2.77 24.70
C GLY A 177 16.77 -2.08 23.61
N PHE A 178 17.35 -1.12 22.88
CA PHE A 178 16.72 -0.37 21.79
C PHE A 178 17.53 -0.52 20.49
N VAL A 179 16.86 -0.40 19.34
CA VAL A 179 17.44 -0.36 17.99
C VAL A 179 17.49 1.10 17.52
N GLN A 180 18.42 1.86 18.12
CA GLN A 180 18.62 3.29 17.81
C GLN A 180 20.09 3.53 17.45
N TYR A 181 20.33 4.26 16.37
CA TYR A 181 21.67 4.43 15.81
C TYR A 181 21.79 5.73 15.00
N SER A 182 23.04 6.12 14.74
CA SER A 182 23.42 7.41 14.16
C SER A 182 24.44 7.13 13.06
N VAL A 183 24.12 7.41 11.79
CA VAL A 183 24.95 7.03 10.63
C VAL A 183 25.01 8.11 9.55
N ALA A 184 26.18 8.26 8.93
CA ALA A 184 26.38 9.20 7.84
C ALA A 184 25.87 8.61 6.51
N VAL A 185 25.04 9.36 5.80
CA VAL A 185 24.54 9.04 4.45
C VAL A 185 24.99 10.18 3.52
N GLY A 186 26.25 10.09 3.06
CA GLY A 186 26.92 11.20 2.39
C GLY A 186 27.04 12.41 3.32
N ALA A 187 26.62 13.58 2.85
CA ALA A 187 26.61 14.80 3.67
C ALA A 187 25.59 14.74 4.84
N LEU A 188 24.47 14.04 4.64
CA LEU A 188 23.39 13.92 5.62
C LEU A 188 23.78 13.01 6.80
N GLN A 189 23.30 13.34 7.99
CA GLN A 189 23.27 12.40 9.12
C GLN A 189 21.86 11.81 9.27
N LEU A 190 21.75 10.49 9.29
CA LEU A 190 20.54 9.76 9.61
C LEU A 190 20.60 9.33 11.09
N ILE A 191 19.61 9.72 11.88
CA ILE A 191 19.42 9.24 13.25
C ILE A 191 18.15 8.39 13.29
N ALA A 192 18.30 7.09 13.49
CA ALA A 192 17.19 6.16 13.64
C ALA A 192 16.82 6.04 15.12
N LEU A 193 15.53 6.22 15.43
CA LEU A 193 15.01 6.31 16.80
C LEU A 193 13.92 5.26 17.06
N ASP A 194 14.22 4.34 17.97
CA ASP A 194 13.34 3.24 18.34
C ASP A 194 12.14 3.72 19.17
N THR A 195 10.95 3.65 18.59
CA THR A 195 9.69 4.06 19.23
C THR A 195 8.87 2.88 19.75
N VAL A 196 9.32 1.64 19.53
CA VAL A 196 8.50 0.43 19.79
C VAL A 196 8.25 0.24 21.28
N VAL A 197 6.99 0.00 21.65
CA VAL A 197 6.59 -0.51 22.96
C VAL A 197 6.28 -2.01 22.79
N PRO A 198 7.05 -2.93 23.39
CA PRO A 198 6.88 -4.36 23.16
C PRO A 198 5.47 -4.86 23.52
N GLY A 199 4.82 -5.52 22.55
CA GLY A 199 3.46 -6.06 22.72
C GLY A 199 2.32 -5.04 22.55
N ALA A 200 2.63 -3.80 22.15
CA ALA A 200 1.67 -2.72 21.98
C ALA A 200 1.69 -2.16 20.55
N SER A 201 0.61 -1.51 20.13
CA SER A 201 0.51 -0.88 18.81
C SER A 201 1.00 0.57 18.80
N GLU A 202 0.97 1.22 19.96
CA GLU A 202 1.41 2.57 20.19
C GLU A 202 2.94 2.71 20.30
N GLY A 203 3.41 3.92 19.98
CA GLY A 203 4.79 4.31 20.19
C GLY A 203 5.01 5.02 21.52
N GLY A 204 6.23 4.94 22.04
CA GLY A 204 6.69 5.75 23.16
C GLY A 204 8.17 6.09 23.08
N LEU A 205 8.58 7.18 23.72
CA LEU A 205 9.98 7.62 23.86
C LEU A 205 10.28 8.02 25.31
N CYS A 206 10.89 7.08 26.04
CA CYS A 206 11.31 7.31 27.41
C CYS A 206 12.59 8.17 27.50
N ALA A 207 12.87 8.71 28.69
CA ALA A 207 14.00 9.61 28.94
C ALA A 207 15.38 9.07 28.49
N GLN A 208 15.62 7.75 28.52
CA GLN A 208 16.86 7.15 28.04
C GLN A 208 17.05 7.33 26.52
N ARG A 209 15.97 7.20 25.74
CA ARG A 209 15.97 7.32 24.27
C ARG A 209 16.10 8.79 23.86
N LEU A 210 15.32 9.67 24.48
CA LEU A 210 15.37 11.11 24.27
C LEU A 210 16.74 11.72 24.67
N GLY A 211 17.28 11.33 25.82
CA GLY A 211 18.60 11.79 26.27
C GLY A 211 19.75 11.27 25.41
N TRP A 212 19.60 10.12 24.73
CA TRP A 212 20.54 9.69 23.70
C TRP A 212 20.41 10.52 22.42
N LEU A 213 19.19 10.75 21.94
CA LEU A 213 18.92 11.59 20.77
C LEU A 213 19.53 12.99 20.92
N GLU A 214 19.34 13.64 22.07
CA GLU A 214 19.88 14.99 22.34
C GLU A 214 21.42 15.02 22.28
N ARG A 215 22.10 13.98 22.76
CA ARG A 215 23.57 13.86 22.64
C ARG A 215 24.02 13.67 21.20
N GLU A 216 23.33 12.84 20.42
CA GLU A 216 23.63 12.64 19.00
C GLU A 216 23.39 13.91 18.18
N LEU A 217 22.27 14.61 18.41
CA LEU A 217 21.98 15.89 17.75
C LEU A 217 23.01 16.96 18.11
N HIS A 218 23.49 17.00 19.35
CA HIS A 218 24.59 17.89 19.74
C HIS A 218 25.91 17.53 19.06
N ALA A 219 26.24 16.23 18.95
CA ALA A 219 27.45 15.77 18.27
C ALA A 219 27.41 16.03 16.75
N GLN A 220 26.23 16.01 16.14
CA GLN A 220 26.02 16.13 14.70
C GLN A 220 25.53 17.54 14.27
N ARG A 221 25.62 18.53 15.16
CA ARG A 221 25.09 19.89 14.98
C ARG A 221 25.59 20.64 13.73
N GLU A 222 26.78 20.30 13.24
CA GLU A 222 27.41 20.91 12.05
C GLU A 222 26.94 20.25 10.73
N ARG A 223 26.02 19.28 10.79
CA ARG A 223 25.53 18.52 9.64
C ARG A 223 24.00 18.54 9.56
N PRO A 224 23.41 18.54 8.36
CA PRO A 224 21.97 18.34 8.20
C PRO A 224 21.57 16.95 8.73
N VAL A 225 20.54 16.89 9.57
CA VAL A 225 20.06 15.65 10.21
C VAL A 225 18.65 15.30 9.71
N VAL A 226 18.42 14.02 9.40
CA VAL A 226 17.09 13.43 9.35
C VAL A 226 16.94 12.48 10.54
N ILE A 227 15.88 12.67 11.33
CA ILE A 227 15.44 11.71 12.34
C ILE A 227 14.45 10.77 11.67
N ALA A 228 14.68 9.46 11.72
CA ALA A 228 13.75 8.43 11.25
C ALA A 228 13.18 7.66 12.45
N MET A 229 11.86 7.53 12.48
CA MET A 229 11.10 6.82 13.51
C MET A 229 9.89 6.10 12.89
N HIS A 230 9.21 5.21 13.62
CA HIS A 230 8.03 4.53 13.09
C HIS A 230 6.74 5.31 13.37
N HIS A 231 6.43 5.53 14.65
CA HIS A 231 5.20 6.21 15.08
C HIS A 231 5.32 7.74 14.92
N PRO A 232 4.33 8.44 14.34
CA PRO A 232 4.37 9.88 14.21
C PRO A 232 4.26 10.59 15.57
N PRO A 233 5.06 11.66 15.82
CA PRO A 233 5.01 12.44 17.06
C PRO A 233 3.95 13.56 17.02
N PHE A 234 2.90 13.42 16.20
CA PHE A 234 1.91 14.45 15.95
C PHE A 234 0.53 13.86 15.66
N ARG A 235 -0.52 14.65 15.88
CA ARG A 235 -1.89 14.28 15.53
C ARG A 235 -2.09 14.29 14.02
N THR A 236 -2.55 13.17 13.49
CA THR A 236 -2.79 12.89 12.07
C THR A 236 -4.20 13.26 11.62
N LEU A 237 -5.11 13.47 12.59
CA LEU A 237 -6.55 13.67 12.42
C LEU A 237 -7.31 12.42 11.91
N ILE A 238 -6.65 11.25 11.86
CA ILE A 238 -7.29 9.95 11.60
C ILE A 238 -7.49 9.28 12.97
N GLY A 239 -8.71 9.28 13.49
CA GLY A 239 -8.99 8.99 14.90
C GLY A 239 -8.40 7.68 15.42
N HIS A 240 -8.59 6.58 14.69
CA HIS A 240 -8.08 5.27 15.09
C HIS A 240 -6.54 5.14 14.99
N MET A 241 -5.87 5.96 14.20
CA MET A 241 -4.40 5.99 14.09
C MET A 241 -3.77 6.95 15.12
N ASP A 242 -4.43 8.07 15.44
CA ASP A 242 -4.04 8.94 16.56
C ASP A 242 -3.99 8.16 17.88
N ALA A 243 -4.88 7.19 18.08
CA ALA A 243 -4.93 6.32 19.26
C ALA A 243 -3.74 5.35 19.40
N ILE A 244 -2.97 5.12 18.33
CA ILE A 244 -1.78 4.25 18.30
C ILE A 244 -0.52 4.98 17.77
N GLY A 245 -0.56 6.32 17.76
CA GLY A 245 0.61 7.15 17.44
C GLY A 245 1.69 7.11 18.53
N LEU A 246 2.57 8.10 18.54
CA LEU A 246 3.54 8.26 19.63
C LEU A 246 2.85 8.87 20.87
N LEU A 247 2.43 8.05 21.82
CA LEU A 247 1.69 8.48 23.00
C LEU A 247 2.60 8.97 24.15
N GLU A 248 3.83 8.44 24.27
CA GLU A 248 4.81 8.88 25.27
C GLU A 248 5.95 9.68 24.59
N GLY A 249 6.26 10.87 25.11
CA GLY A 249 7.50 11.60 24.79
C GLY A 249 7.45 12.49 23.54
N ALA A 250 6.29 12.65 22.88
CA ALA A 250 6.13 13.50 21.69
C ALA A 250 6.50 14.98 21.95
N GLU A 251 5.97 15.59 23.01
CA GLU A 251 6.28 16.99 23.38
C GLU A 251 7.76 17.19 23.72
N ALA A 252 8.37 16.22 24.41
CA ALA A 252 9.78 16.26 24.77
C ALA A 252 10.70 16.09 23.54
N LEU A 253 10.30 15.24 22.59
CA LEU A 253 10.95 15.15 21.28
C LEU A 253 10.84 16.48 20.52
N GLU A 254 9.67 17.12 20.50
CA GLU A 254 9.50 18.42 19.84
C GLU A 254 10.39 19.50 20.46
N ALA A 255 10.45 19.56 21.79
CA ALA A 255 11.30 20.49 22.53
C ALA A 255 12.81 20.21 22.35
N ILE A 256 13.21 18.97 22.05
CA ILE A 256 14.57 18.65 21.59
C ILE A 256 14.78 19.21 20.18
N VAL A 257 13.93 18.84 19.22
CA VAL A 257 14.07 19.24 17.81
C VAL A 257 14.09 20.77 17.64
N ALA A 258 13.27 21.50 18.39
CA ALA A 258 13.24 22.97 18.42
C ALA A 258 14.59 23.63 18.80
N ARG A 259 15.49 22.91 19.47
CA ARG A 259 16.83 23.40 19.87
C ARG A 259 17.94 23.02 18.87
N HIS A 260 17.60 22.22 17.84
CA HIS A 260 18.54 21.71 16.84
C HIS A 260 18.08 22.11 15.42
N PRO A 261 18.33 23.36 14.98
CA PRO A 261 17.87 23.87 13.68
C PRO A 261 18.51 23.17 12.47
N ASN A 262 19.52 22.33 12.69
CA ASN A 262 20.11 21.45 11.68
C ASN A 262 19.28 20.17 11.41
N VAL A 263 18.20 19.91 12.18
CA VAL A 263 17.24 18.84 11.87
C VAL A 263 16.39 19.26 10.68
N GLU A 264 16.70 18.68 9.51
CA GLU A 264 15.96 18.89 8.28
C GLU A 264 14.58 18.26 8.32
N ARG A 265 14.42 17.01 8.79
CA ARG A 265 13.11 16.33 8.84
C ARG A 265 13.03 15.33 10.00
N VAL A 266 11.80 15.11 10.46
CA VAL A 266 11.41 13.90 11.22
C VAL A 266 10.54 13.04 10.31
N VAL A 267 11.03 11.87 9.88
CA VAL A 267 10.32 10.98 8.93
C VAL A 267 9.76 9.76 9.66
N CYS A 268 8.51 9.43 9.37
CA CYS A 268 7.69 8.48 10.11
C CYS A 268 7.06 7.41 9.18
N GLY A 269 6.86 6.22 9.71
CA GLY A 269 6.09 5.14 9.09
C GLY A 269 4.66 5.11 9.62
N HIS A 270 4.20 3.90 10.01
CA HIS A 270 2.96 3.58 10.74
C HIS A 270 1.62 3.93 10.07
N LEU A 271 1.48 5.13 9.48
CA LEU A 271 0.23 5.64 8.89
C LEU A 271 -0.07 5.13 7.49
N HIS A 272 0.92 4.54 6.81
CA HIS A 272 0.81 4.09 5.42
C HIS A 272 0.16 5.14 4.51
N ARG A 273 0.58 6.41 4.62
CA ARG A 273 0.16 7.53 3.75
C ARG A 273 0.99 8.79 4.03
N ALA A 274 0.97 9.71 3.07
CA ALA A 274 1.65 11.00 3.21
C ALA A 274 0.85 11.97 4.09
N ILE A 275 1.45 12.40 5.21
CA ILE A 275 0.96 13.48 6.09
C ILE A 275 2.16 14.34 6.45
N GLN A 276 1.99 15.65 6.59
CA GLN A 276 3.06 16.58 6.96
C GLN A 276 2.56 17.64 7.94
N VAL A 277 3.39 17.98 8.93
CA VAL A 277 3.14 19.05 9.90
C VAL A 277 4.42 19.85 10.17
N ARG A 278 4.27 21.08 10.68
CA ARG A 278 5.38 21.76 11.36
C ARG A 278 5.59 21.08 12.71
N PHE A 279 6.84 20.83 13.07
CA PHE A 279 7.23 20.16 14.31
C PHE A 279 8.59 20.68 14.75
N GLY A 280 8.71 21.28 15.93
CA GLY A 280 9.99 21.71 16.51
C GLY A 280 10.77 22.68 15.61
N GLY A 281 10.06 23.58 14.91
CA GLY A 281 10.68 24.51 13.94
C GLY A 281 11.00 23.92 12.56
N THR A 282 10.93 22.59 12.41
CA THR A 282 11.17 21.86 11.15
C THR A 282 9.87 21.18 10.64
N LEU A 283 9.99 20.19 9.75
CA LEU A 283 8.87 19.38 9.26
C LEU A 283 8.94 17.95 9.79
N ALA A 284 7.82 17.47 10.36
CA ALA A 284 7.58 16.05 10.59
C ALA A 284 6.61 15.52 9.52
N ALA A 285 6.85 14.30 9.02
CA ALA A 285 6.02 13.71 7.98
C ALA A 285 5.93 12.18 8.08
N THR A 286 4.78 11.61 7.73
CA THR A 286 4.63 10.17 7.45
C THR A 286 4.78 9.91 5.95
N VAL A 287 5.20 8.70 5.57
CA VAL A 287 5.36 8.29 4.17
C VAL A 287 4.32 7.24 3.75
N PRO A 288 3.97 7.16 2.45
CA PRO A 288 3.17 6.05 1.91
C PRO A 288 3.83 4.70 2.15
N SER A 289 2.99 3.66 2.19
CA SER A 289 3.44 2.26 2.26
C SER A 289 3.68 1.71 0.85
N PRO A 290 4.63 0.77 0.65
CA PRO A 290 4.75 0.01 -0.60
C PRO A 290 3.61 -1.01 -0.82
N ALA A 291 2.59 -1.05 0.06
CA ALA A 291 1.44 -1.95 -0.01
C ALA A 291 0.10 -1.18 0.10
N HIS A 292 -0.79 -1.56 1.02
CA HIS A 292 -2.05 -0.86 1.27
C HIS A 292 -1.80 0.48 1.99
N GLN A 293 -2.70 1.44 1.79
CA GLN A 293 -2.71 2.72 2.51
C GLN A 293 -3.84 2.75 3.56
N VAL A 294 -3.70 3.52 4.65
CA VAL A 294 -4.84 3.79 5.55
C VAL A 294 -5.80 4.75 4.85
N CYS A 295 -7.11 4.49 4.96
CA CYS A 295 -8.14 5.33 4.33
C CYS A 295 -8.08 6.79 4.81
N LEU A 296 -8.31 7.73 3.89
CA LEU A 296 -8.56 9.13 4.25
C LEU A 296 -9.97 9.29 4.79
N ASP A 297 -10.14 9.07 6.09
CA ASP A 297 -11.30 9.54 6.83
C ASP A 297 -10.83 10.37 8.04
N LEU A 298 -11.43 11.54 8.21
CA LEU A 298 -11.12 12.52 9.25
C LEU A 298 -12.23 12.61 10.31
N ALA A 299 -13.28 11.78 10.22
CA ALA A 299 -14.24 11.62 11.31
C ALA A 299 -13.50 11.05 12.55
N PRO A 300 -13.68 11.63 13.75
CA PRO A 300 -12.98 11.17 14.96
C PRO A 300 -13.25 9.70 15.31
N ASP A 301 -14.41 9.19 14.91
CA ASP A 301 -14.95 7.85 15.12
C ASP A 301 -14.97 7.00 13.82
N ALA A 302 -14.24 7.41 12.78
CA ALA A 302 -14.10 6.66 11.53
C ALA A 302 -13.62 5.22 11.79
N GLU A 303 -14.29 4.25 11.15
CA GLU A 303 -13.89 2.84 11.21
C GLU A 303 -12.45 2.64 10.73
N SER A 304 -11.74 1.67 11.31
CA SER A 304 -10.38 1.34 10.86
C SER A 304 -10.44 0.62 9.51
N ALA A 305 -10.13 1.36 8.46
CA ALA A 305 -10.20 0.94 7.07
C ALA A 305 -8.89 1.23 6.33
N TRP A 306 -8.58 0.38 5.36
CA TRP A 306 -7.45 0.52 4.44
C TRP A 306 -7.94 0.44 3.00
N THR A 307 -7.17 1.01 2.09
CA THR A 307 -7.47 1.11 0.67
C THR A 307 -6.26 0.72 -0.18
N LEU A 308 -6.52 0.33 -1.43
CA LEU A 308 -5.51 0.11 -2.45
C LEU A 308 -5.29 1.39 -3.28
N GLU A 309 -5.16 2.53 -2.60
CA GLU A 309 -4.51 3.71 -3.17
C GLU A 309 -3.10 3.32 -3.67
N PRO A 310 -2.57 4.00 -4.71
CA PRO A 310 -1.26 3.68 -5.28
C PRO A 310 -0.17 3.55 -4.19
N PRO A 311 0.53 2.40 -4.11
CA PRO A 311 1.60 2.23 -3.14
C PRO A 311 2.73 3.21 -3.44
N GLY A 312 3.54 3.58 -2.46
CA GLY A 312 4.56 4.60 -2.66
C GLY A 312 5.72 4.57 -1.67
N PHE A 313 6.61 5.54 -1.85
CA PHE A 313 7.77 5.78 -1.01
C PHE A 313 8.17 7.27 -1.06
N ALA A 314 9.04 7.69 -0.15
CA ALA A 314 9.67 9.01 -0.20
C ALA A 314 11.12 8.90 -0.70
N LEU A 315 11.53 9.84 -1.56
CA LEU A 315 12.92 10.03 -1.97
C LEU A 315 13.42 11.35 -1.38
N HIS A 316 14.39 11.26 -0.47
CA HIS A 316 15.05 12.41 0.13
C HIS A 316 16.39 12.67 -0.56
N ALA A 317 16.53 13.85 -1.19
CA ALA A 317 17.71 14.24 -1.96
C ALA A 317 18.35 15.50 -1.39
N LEU A 318 19.64 15.43 -1.04
CA LEU A 318 20.43 16.55 -0.55
C LEU A 318 21.54 16.90 -1.56
N PRO A 319 21.32 17.87 -2.46
CA PRO A 319 22.37 18.34 -3.37
C PRO A 319 23.47 19.10 -2.60
N GLN A 320 24.69 19.08 -3.14
CA GLN A 320 25.85 19.74 -2.53
C GLN A 320 25.59 21.25 -2.35
N GLY A 321 25.67 21.74 -1.11
CA GLY A 321 25.42 23.15 -0.78
C GLY A 321 23.96 23.61 -0.90
N GLY A 322 23.02 22.70 -1.19
CA GLY A 322 21.59 23.00 -1.29
C GLY A 322 20.79 22.58 -0.05
N ARG A 323 19.47 22.52 -0.20
CA ARG A 323 18.50 22.15 0.84
C ARG A 323 18.02 20.72 0.64
N LEU A 324 17.58 20.04 1.71
CA LEU A 324 16.97 18.73 1.59
C LEU A 324 15.63 18.83 0.84
N VAL A 325 15.56 18.21 -0.33
CA VAL A 325 14.33 18.04 -1.12
C VAL A 325 13.73 16.68 -0.78
N SER A 326 12.40 16.57 -0.76
CA SER A 326 11.70 15.32 -0.48
C SER A 326 10.60 15.15 -1.51
N HIS A 327 10.71 14.10 -2.32
CA HIS A 327 9.69 13.71 -3.30
C HIS A 327 8.86 12.58 -2.73
N LEU A 328 7.55 12.61 -2.97
CA LEU A 328 6.68 11.44 -2.79
C LEU A 328 6.50 10.81 -4.16
N ALA A 329 6.79 9.52 -4.27
CA ALA A 329 6.70 8.78 -5.51
C ALA A 329 5.74 7.59 -5.33
N ALA A 330 4.80 7.44 -6.25
CA ALA A 330 4.04 6.21 -6.35
C ALA A 330 4.94 5.11 -6.93
N SER A 331 5.03 3.98 -6.24
CA SER A 331 5.57 2.74 -6.79
C SER A 331 4.51 2.06 -7.64
N GLY A 332 4.90 1.42 -8.74
CA GLY A 332 3.97 0.80 -9.67
C GLY A 332 4.47 0.91 -11.11
N ARG A 333 3.63 0.47 -12.05
CA ARG A 333 3.83 0.69 -13.48
C ARG A 333 2.71 1.61 -13.95
N TYR A 334 3.10 2.73 -14.54
CA TYR A 334 2.23 3.77 -15.06
C TYR A 334 2.64 4.05 -16.51
N GLU A 335 1.73 4.59 -17.31
CA GLU A 335 2.02 4.89 -18.71
C GLU A 335 2.99 6.08 -18.86
N GLY A 336 3.76 6.10 -19.96
CA GLY A 336 4.77 7.12 -20.24
C GLY A 336 6.22 6.64 -19.95
N PRO A 337 7.18 7.58 -19.73
CA PRO A 337 6.99 9.03 -19.71
C PRO A 337 6.70 9.57 -21.11
N TYR A 338 5.75 10.50 -21.21
CA TYR A 338 5.54 11.27 -22.43
C TYR A 338 6.43 12.52 -22.41
N PRO A 339 7.06 12.88 -23.54
CA PRO A 339 7.82 14.11 -23.62
C PRO A 339 6.88 15.32 -23.68
N PHE A 340 7.18 16.36 -22.90
CA PHE A 340 6.57 17.68 -23.11
C PHE A 340 7.10 18.37 -24.37
N HIS A 341 8.14 17.84 -25.04
CA HIS A 341 8.74 18.47 -26.21
C HIS A 341 9.02 17.46 -27.34
N ASP A 342 8.64 17.80 -28.57
CA ASP A 342 9.08 17.13 -29.80
C ASP A 342 9.72 18.17 -30.74
N GLY A 343 10.82 17.79 -31.40
CA GLY A 343 11.60 18.68 -32.26
C GLY A 343 12.06 20.00 -31.60
N GLY A 344 12.11 20.06 -30.26
CA GLY A 344 12.43 21.29 -29.51
C GLY A 344 11.24 22.26 -29.33
N ARG A 345 10.02 21.88 -29.71
CA ARG A 345 8.78 22.61 -29.41
C ARG A 345 8.01 21.94 -28.29
N LEU A 346 7.36 22.74 -27.44
CA LEU A 346 6.39 22.25 -26.47
C LEU A 346 5.26 21.52 -27.21
N ILE A 347 4.84 20.37 -26.68
CA ILE A 347 3.62 19.65 -27.08
C ILE A 347 2.57 19.98 -26.03
N ASP A 348 1.58 20.78 -26.41
CA ASP A 348 0.50 21.30 -25.56
C ASP A 348 -0.84 20.57 -25.77
#